data_AF-A0A7C3DT46-F1
#
_entry.id   AF-A0A7C3DT46-F1
#
_cell.length_a   1.000
_cell.length_b   1.000
_cell.length_c   1.000
_cell.angle_alpha   90.00
_cell.angle_beta   90.00
_cell.angle_gamma   90.00
#
_symmetry.space_group_name_H-M   'P 1'
#
loop_
_entity.id
_entity.type
_entity.pdbx_description
1 polymer ?
#
loop_
_entity_poly.entity_id
_entity_poly.type
_entity_poly.pdbx_seq_one_letter_code
_entity_poly.pdbx_strand_id
1 'polypeptide(L)'
;MLSISRKSAFAARIILCGLVFAVATSLSAQLVSALGLAMISVPEGVDRQAMALASLLVSPLLPLALAPLAARMAGGFAVRSASLALFAYVAHGVNTMIEARIFSTMVGPGALAGMCVFYILPCLALGLAVAAAFPARDSR
;
A
#
# COMPACT_ATOMS: atom_id res chain seq x y z
N MET A 1 -19.71 -12.85 25.95
CA MET A 1 -19.53 -11.98 24.76
C MET A 1 -18.55 -10.87 25.11
N LEU A 2 -17.34 -10.90 24.57
CA LEU A 2 -16.33 -9.84 24.78
C LEU A 2 -16.79 -8.57 24.05
N SER A 3 -17.14 -7.53 24.82
CA SER A 3 -17.44 -6.20 24.27
C SER A 3 -16.13 -5.57 23.79
N ILE A 4 -15.89 -5.61 22.47
CA ILE A 4 -14.71 -4.97 21.86
C ILE A 4 -14.94 -3.45 21.86
N SER A 5 -14.03 -2.71 22.50
CA SER A 5 -14.05 -1.24 22.46
C SER A 5 -13.92 -0.72 21.03
N ARG A 6 -14.62 0.37 20.69
CA ARG A 6 -14.55 1.02 19.36
C ARG A 6 -13.12 1.32 18.93
N LYS A 7 -12.23 1.66 19.88
CA LYS A 7 -10.80 1.90 19.63
C LYS A 7 -10.08 0.62 19.18
N SER A 8 -10.34 -0.49 19.85
CA SER A 8 -9.78 -1.81 19.51
C SER A 8 -10.27 -2.29 18.14
N ALA A 9 -11.55 -2.07 17.82
CA ALA A 9 -12.10 -2.39 16.50
C ALA A 9 -11.47 -1.55 15.38
N PHE A 10 -11.20 -0.26 15.64
CA PHE A 10 -10.50 0.62 14.70
C PHE A 10 -9.06 0.13 14.45
N ALA A 11 -8.30 -0.11 15.52
CA ALA A 11 -6.92 -0.60 15.41
C ALA A 11 -6.84 -1.95 14.67
N ALA A 12 -7.75 -2.88 14.96
CA ALA A 12 -7.80 -4.16 14.27
C ALA A 12 -8.03 -4.00 12.75
N ARG A 13 -8.92 -3.10 12.33
CA ARG A 13 -9.15 -2.80 10.91
C ARG A 13 -7.91 -2.23 10.23
N ILE A 14 -7.22 -1.30 10.89
CA ILE A 14 -5.95 -0.74 10.37
C ILE A 14 -4.91 -1.83 10.18
N ILE A 15 -4.72 -2.69 11.19
CA ILE A 15 -3.77 -3.81 11.12
C ILE A 15 -4.14 -4.76 9.97
N LEU A 16 -5.42 -5.13 9.84
CA LEU A 16 -5.88 -6.00 8.75
C LEU A 16 -5.64 -5.38 7.38
N CYS A 17 -5.92 -4.09 7.19
CA CYS A 17 -5.59 -3.39 5.94
C CYS A 17 -4.08 -3.37 5.67
N GLY A 18 -3.26 -3.20 6.71
CA GLY A 18 -1.80 -3.26 6.61
C GLY A 18 -1.30 -4.64 6.17
N LEU A 19 -1.87 -5.71 6.73
CA LEU A 19 -1.57 -7.08 6.31
C LEU A 19 -1.96 -7.34 4.84
N VAL A 20 -3.13 -6.86 4.41
CA VAL A 20 -3.53 -6.93 2.99
C VAL A 20 -2.50 -6.24 2.10
N PHE A 21 -2.07 -5.03 2.48
CA PHE A 21 -1.05 -4.28 1.75
C PHE A 21 0.29 -5.01 1.71
N ALA A 22 0.76 -5.55 2.83
CA ALA A 22 2.01 -6.30 2.90
C ALA A 22 1.98 -7.57 2.03
N VAL A 23 0.89 -8.34 2.09
CA VAL A 23 0.72 -9.54 1.25
C VAL A 23 0.69 -9.16 -0.24
N ALA A 24 -0.09 -8.14 -0.61
CA ALA A 24 -0.17 -7.67 -1.99
C ALA A 24 1.19 -7.14 -2.50
N THR A 25 1.97 -6.51 -1.64
CA THR A 25 3.34 -6.05 -1.96
C THR A 25 4.25 -7.24 -2.29
N SER A 26 4.23 -8.28 -1.47
CA SER A 26 4.99 -9.51 -1.73
C SER A 26 4.57 -10.19 -3.04
N LEU A 27 3.27 -10.26 -3.32
CA LEU A 27 2.74 -10.82 -4.56
C LEU A 27 3.11 -9.98 -5.79
N SER A 28 3.28 -8.67 -5.63
CA SER A 28 3.58 -7.80 -6.75
C SER A 28 4.99 -8.00 -7.31
N ALA A 29 5.94 -8.48 -6.50
CA ALA A 29 7.24 -8.89 -7.00
C ALA A 29 7.12 -10.04 -8.03
N GLN A 30 6.20 -10.97 -7.78
CA GLN A 30 5.92 -12.09 -8.69
C GLN A 30 5.26 -11.59 -9.98
N LEU A 31 4.35 -10.62 -9.88
CA LEU A 31 3.73 -9.99 -11.05
C LEU A 31 4.77 -9.32 -11.96
N VAL A 32 5.67 -8.53 -11.38
CA VAL A 32 6.74 -7.85 -12.14
C VAL A 32 7.66 -8.88 -12.81
N SER A 33 8.05 -9.92 -12.07
CA SER A 33 8.85 -11.03 -12.58
C SER A 33 8.16 -11.76 -13.75
N ALA A 34 6.86 -12.06 -13.62
CA ALA A 34 6.07 -12.72 -14.66
C ALA A 34 5.94 -11.89 -15.95
N LEU A 35 6.05 -10.56 -15.85
CA LEU A 35 6.03 -9.64 -16.99
C LEU A 35 7.43 -9.40 -17.60
N GLY A 36 8.47 -10.04 -17.07
CA GLY A 36 9.86 -9.86 -17.53
C GLY A 36 10.42 -8.46 -17.27
N LEU A 37 9.85 -7.75 -16.29
CA LEU A 37 10.25 -6.38 -15.97
C LEU A 37 11.37 -6.38 -14.91
N ALA A 38 12.27 -5.40 -14.99
CA ALA A 38 13.32 -5.23 -14.00
C ALA A 38 12.77 -4.61 -12.70
N MET A 39 13.20 -5.14 -11.56
CA MET A 39 12.97 -4.54 -10.24
C MET A 39 14.15 -3.65 -9.84
N ILE A 40 13.95 -2.80 -8.83
CA ILE A 40 15.06 -2.07 -8.21
C ILE A 40 16.09 -3.02 -7.62
N SER A 41 17.35 -2.60 -7.64
CA SER A 41 18.44 -3.32 -6.99
C SER A 41 18.41 -3.02 -5.49
N VAL A 42 18.49 -4.09 -4.69
CA VAL A 42 18.77 -3.96 -3.26
C VAL A 42 20.28 -3.71 -3.11
N PRO A 43 20.71 -2.64 -2.41
CA PRO A 43 22.13 -2.36 -2.19
C PRO A 43 22.87 -3.50 -1.48
N GLU A 44 24.18 -3.60 -1.71
CA GLU A 44 25.02 -4.59 -1.02
C GLU A 44 25.03 -4.36 0.50
N GLY A 45 25.15 -5.45 1.26
CA GLY A 45 25.17 -5.42 2.73
C GLY A 45 23.80 -5.23 3.39
N VAL A 46 22.72 -5.06 2.62
CA VAL A 46 21.36 -4.93 3.17
C VAL A 46 20.76 -6.30 3.45
N ASP A 47 20.36 -6.52 4.71
CA ASP A 47 19.62 -7.71 5.11
C ASP A 47 18.18 -7.66 4.60
N ARG A 48 17.86 -8.55 3.65
CA ARG A 48 16.53 -8.67 3.04
C ARG A 48 15.46 -9.09 4.05
N GLN A 49 15.80 -9.89 5.05
CA GLN A 49 14.86 -10.29 6.09
C GLN A 49 14.51 -9.10 6.98
N ALA A 50 15.50 -8.31 7.40
CA ALA A 50 15.27 -7.08 8.15
C ALA A 50 14.41 -6.08 7.35
N MET A 51 14.67 -5.91 6.05
CA MET A 51 13.83 -5.07 5.18
C MET A 51 12.38 -5.56 5.11
N ALA A 52 12.15 -6.86 4.95
CA ALA A 52 10.82 -7.44 4.86
C ALA A 52 10.05 -7.24 6.18
N LEU A 53 10.70 -7.46 7.32
CA LEU A 53 10.13 -7.22 8.65
C LEU A 53 9.81 -5.74 8.87
N ALA A 54 10.73 -4.83 8.51
CA ALA A 54 10.50 -3.40 8.58
C ALA A 54 9.28 -2.99 7.73
N SER A 55 9.18 -3.51 6.51
CA SER A 55 8.05 -3.27 5.61
C SER A 55 6.72 -3.78 6.20
N LEU A 56 6.73 -4.97 6.80
CA LEU A 56 5.56 -5.54 7.47
C LEU A 56 5.13 -4.68 8.68
N LEU A 57 6.07 -4.25 9.52
CA LEU A 57 5.80 -3.43 10.71
C LEU A 57 5.26 -2.05 10.34
N VAL A 58 5.73 -1.46 9.23
CA VAL A 58 5.33 -0.14 8.74
C VAL A 58 4.04 -0.19 7.92
N SER A 59 3.65 -1.36 7.39
CA SER A 59 2.46 -1.55 6.56
C SER A 59 1.15 -0.96 7.12
N PRO A 60 0.90 -0.87 8.45
CA PRO A 60 -0.32 -0.26 8.98
C PRO A 60 -0.34 1.27 8.89
N LEU A 61 0.79 1.95 8.65
CA LEU A 61 0.85 3.42 8.65
C LEU A 61 0.05 4.03 7.49
N LEU A 62 0.12 3.43 6.30
CA LEU A 62 -0.61 3.92 5.14
C LEU A 62 -2.14 3.79 5.31
N PRO A 63 -2.72 2.63 5.69
CA PRO A 63 -4.15 2.55 6.01
C PRO A 63 -4.54 3.46 7.18
N LEU A 64 -3.66 3.69 8.16
CA LEU A 64 -3.91 4.65 9.24
C LEU A 64 -4.12 6.07 8.69
N ALA A 65 -3.29 6.50 7.74
CA ALA A 65 -3.42 7.78 7.06
C ALA A 65 -4.66 7.84 6.15
N LEU A 66 -5.02 6.74 5.48
CA LEU A 66 -6.15 6.70 4.54
C LEU A 66 -7.52 6.54 5.21
N ALA A 67 -7.61 5.94 6.40
CA ALA A 67 -8.87 5.71 7.11
C ALA A 67 -9.74 6.97 7.30
N PRO A 68 -9.23 8.13 7.76
CA PRO A 68 -10.05 9.33 7.89
C PRO A 68 -10.51 9.87 6.54
N LEU A 69 -9.71 9.73 5.48
CA LEU A 69 -10.08 10.13 4.13
C LEU A 69 -11.23 9.24 3.62
N ALA A 70 -11.07 7.92 3.73
CA ALA A 70 -12.08 6.95 3.32
C ALA A 70 -13.43 7.21 4.00
N ALA A 71 -13.45 7.48 5.30
CA ALA A 71 -14.68 7.74 6.05
C ALA A 71 -15.41 9.03 5.63
N ARG A 72 -14.71 9.99 5.00
CA ARG A 72 -15.25 11.29 4.59
C ARG A 72 -15.51 11.41 3.09
N MET A 73 -15.03 10.45 2.29
CA MET A 73 -15.26 10.43 0.85
C MET A 73 -16.69 9.98 0.52
N ALA A 74 -17.42 10.83 -0.17
CA ALA A 74 -18.71 10.50 -0.76
C ALA A 74 -18.55 9.61 -2.01
N GLY A 75 -19.65 8.97 -2.43
CA GLY A 75 -19.71 8.17 -3.65
C GLY A 75 -19.76 6.66 -3.41
N GLY A 76 -19.97 5.91 -4.49
CA GLY A 76 -20.06 4.45 -4.46
C GLY A 76 -18.75 3.77 -4.09
N PHE A 77 -18.85 2.51 -3.63
CA PHE A 77 -17.71 1.71 -3.20
C PHE A 77 -16.58 1.65 -4.25
N ALA A 78 -16.93 1.44 -5.52
CA ALA A 78 -15.96 1.33 -6.61
C ALA A 78 -15.16 2.64 -6.81
N VAL A 79 -15.86 3.79 -6.88
CA VAL A 79 -15.23 5.11 -7.05
C VAL A 79 -14.33 5.44 -5.87
N ARG A 80 -14.80 5.18 -4.65
CA ARG A 80 -14.01 5.39 -3.42
C ARG A 80 -12.75 4.52 -3.41
N SER A 81 -12.88 3.24 -3.72
CA SER A 81 -11.76 2.29 -3.77
C SER A 81 -10.73 2.71 -4.81
N ALA A 82 -11.16 3.04 -6.03
CA ALA A 82 -10.29 3.48 -7.11
C ALA A 82 -9.58 4.80 -6.75
N SER A 83 -10.28 5.74 -6.14
CA SER A 83 -9.72 7.03 -5.72
C SER A 83 -8.67 6.87 -4.61
N LEU A 84 -8.94 6.02 -3.61
CA LEU A 84 -7.97 5.70 -2.55
C LEU A 84 -6.74 4.97 -3.11
N ALA A 85 -6.95 4.03 -4.03
CA ALA A 85 -5.87 3.31 -4.69
C ALA A 85 -5.00 4.25 -5.53
N LEU A 86 -5.61 5.14 -6.32
CA LEU A 86 -4.89 6.13 -7.11
C LEU A 86 -4.10 7.09 -6.21
N PHE A 87 -4.72 7.57 -5.13
CA PHE A 87 -4.04 8.44 -4.17
C PHE A 87 -2.85 7.72 -3.53
N ALA A 88 -3.01 6.48 -3.08
CA ALA A 88 -1.91 5.68 -2.53
C ALA A 88 -0.81 5.43 -3.58
N TYR A 89 -1.19 5.14 -4.83
CA TYR A 89 -0.24 4.92 -5.91
C TYR A 89 0.62 6.16 -6.17
N VAL A 90 0.02 7.34 -6.21
CA VAL A 90 0.76 8.60 -6.42
C VAL A 90 1.58 8.96 -5.17
N ALA A 91 0.94 9.02 -4.01
CA ALA A 91 1.57 9.52 -2.79
C ALA A 91 2.63 8.58 -2.22
N HIS A 92 2.48 7.27 -2.38
CA HIS A 92 3.44 6.28 -1.91
C HIS A 92 4.27 5.72 -3.06
N GLY A 93 3.63 5.17 -4.10
CA GLY A 93 4.34 4.50 -5.19
C GLY A 93 5.24 5.43 -5.99
N VAL A 94 4.64 6.44 -6.64
CA VAL A 94 5.37 7.42 -7.46
C VAL A 94 6.36 8.20 -6.61
N ASN A 95 5.98 8.64 -5.41
CA ASN A 95 6.90 9.33 -4.48
C ASN A 95 8.13 8.47 -4.14
N THR A 96 7.94 7.20 -3.77
CA THR A 96 9.06 6.29 -3.45
C THR A 96 9.98 6.11 -4.65
N MET A 97 9.43 6.07 -5.87
CA MET A 97 10.22 5.95 -7.09
C MET A 97 11.02 7.22 -7.39
N ILE A 98 10.43 8.41 -7.17
CA ILE A 98 11.13 9.69 -7.28
C ILE A 98 12.29 9.74 -6.28
N GLU A 99 12.04 9.39 -5.02
CA GLU A 99 13.07 9.34 -3.99
C GLU A 99 14.17 8.34 -4.33
N ALA A 100 13.81 7.13 -4.74
CA ALA A 100 14.77 6.11 -5.14
C ALA A 100 15.61 6.55 -6.35
N ARG A 101 15.06 7.36 -7.26
CA ARG A 101 15.78 7.85 -8.43
C ARG A 101 16.68 9.05 -8.12
N ILE A 102 16.26 9.96 -7.24
CA ILE A 102 16.98 11.21 -6.94
C ILE A 102 18.00 11.01 -5.82
N PHE A 103 17.64 10.26 -4.77
CA PHE A 103 18.42 10.15 -3.54
C PHE A 103 19.12 8.80 -3.37
N SER A 104 18.98 7.88 -4.32
CA SER A 104 19.63 6.57 -4.27
C SER A 104 20.09 6.07 -5.63
N THR A 105 20.82 4.96 -5.63
CA THR A 105 21.24 4.22 -6.83
C THR A 105 20.37 2.99 -7.11
N MET A 106 19.24 2.83 -6.42
CA MET A 106 18.38 1.64 -6.51
C MET A 106 17.67 1.50 -7.87
N VAL A 107 17.49 2.61 -8.60
CA VAL A 107 16.78 2.62 -9.90
C VAL A 107 17.78 2.50 -11.06
N GLY A 108 18.07 1.25 -11.45
CA GLY A 108 18.84 0.92 -12.66
C GLY A 108 18.07 1.10 -13.98
N PRO A 109 18.72 0.89 -15.13
CA PRO A 109 18.06 0.93 -16.45
C PRO A 109 16.88 -0.04 -16.51
N GLY A 110 15.72 0.44 -16.99
CA GLY A 110 14.50 -0.38 -17.12
C GLY A 110 13.74 -0.65 -15.82
N ALA A 111 14.34 -0.42 -14.63
CA ALA A 111 13.70 -0.70 -13.34
C ALA A 111 12.51 0.21 -13.01
N LEU A 112 12.46 1.41 -13.62
CA LEU A 112 11.37 2.36 -13.40
C LEU A 112 10.02 1.77 -13.82
N ALA A 113 9.95 1.14 -15.01
CA ALA A 113 8.71 0.54 -15.50
C ALA A 113 8.23 -0.61 -14.60
N GLY A 114 9.16 -1.45 -14.13
CA GLY A 114 8.84 -2.53 -13.19
C GLY A 114 8.30 -2.01 -11.87
N MET A 115 8.87 -0.93 -11.31
CA MET A 115 8.35 -0.32 -10.08
C MET A 115 6.98 0.35 -10.27
N CYS A 116 6.74 0.98 -11.43
CA CYS A 116 5.40 1.48 -11.74
C CYS A 116 4.37 0.35 -11.69
N VAL A 117 4.69 -0.82 -12.23
CA VAL A 117 3.80 -2.00 -12.18
C VAL A 117 3.71 -2.58 -10.78
N PHE A 118 4.84 -2.62 -10.06
CA PHE A 118 4.93 -3.13 -8.69
C PHE A 118 3.94 -2.46 -7.73
N TYR A 119 3.71 -1.15 -7.86
CA TYR A 119 2.82 -0.45 -6.96
C TYR A 119 1.33 -0.59 -7.29
N ILE A 120 0.96 -1.12 -8.46
CA ILE A 120 -0.44 -1.22 -8.89
C ILE A 120 -1.22 -2.16 -7.95
N LEU A 121 -0.78 -3.41 -7.84
CA LEU A 121 -1.46 -4.43 -7.03
C LEU A 121 -1.61 -4.04 -5.55
N PRO A 122 -0.54 -3.62 -4.83
CA PRO A 122 -0.66 -3.27 -3.42
C PRO A 122 -1.53 -2.03 -3.19
N CYS A 123 -1.47 -1.02 -4.07
CA CYS A 123 -2.32 0.18 -3.92
C CYS A 123 -3.80 -0.13 -4.21
N LEU A 124 -4.10 -0.96 -5.21
CA LEU A 124 -5.47 -1.43 -5.47
C LEU A 124 -6.02 -2.26 -4.31
N ALA A 125 -5.24 -3.24 -3.83
CA ALA A 125 -5.65 -4.08 -2.70
C ALA A 125 -5.89 -3.26 -1.43
N LEU A 126 -5.02 -2.28 -1.15
CA LEU A 126 -5.17 -1.37 -0.02
C LEU A 126 -6.40 -0.47 -0.18
N GLY A 127 -6.60 0.12 -1.36
CA GLY A 127 -7.75 0.97 -1.65
C GLY A 127 -9.07 0.24 -1.42
N LEU A 128 -9.18 -1.00 -1.89
CA LEU A 128 -10.33 -1.89 -1.65
C LEU A 128 -10.50 -2.20 -0.16
N ALA A 129 -9.43 -2.62 0.52
CA ALA A 129 -9.47 -2.99 1.93
C ALA A 129 -9.89 -1.81 2.82
N VAL A 130 -9.32 -0.63 2.59
CA VAL A 130 -9.64 0.58 3.36
C VAL A 130 -11.06 1.05 3.06
N ALA A 131 -11.50 1.07 1.80
CA ALA A 131 -12.86 1.45 1.44
C ALA A 131 -13.93 0.55 2.08
N ALA A 132 -13.62 -0.74 2.24
CA ALA A 132 -14.48 -1.74 2.87
C ALA A 132 -14.45 -1.64 4.41
N ALA A 133 -13.26 -1.47 5.00
CA ALA A 133 -13.09 -1.39 6.46
C ALA A 133 -13.62 -0.07 7.06
N PHE A 134 -13.61 1.00 6.26
CA PHE A 134 -14.03 2.35 6.65
C PHE A 134 -15.09 2.87 5.68
N PRO A 135 -16.37 2.48 5.85
CA PRO A 135 -17.45 2.95 5.00
C PRO A 135 -17.62 4.48 5.12
N ALA A 136 -18.13 5.10 4.06
CA ALA A 136 -18.45 6.52 4.07
C ALA A 136 -19.45 6.81 5.20
N ARG A 137 -19.28 7.94 5.88
CA ARG A 137 -20.33 8.44 6.77
C ARG A 137 -21.52 8.84 5.90
N ASP A 138 -22.67 8.21 6.12
CA ASP A 138 -23.91 8.62 5.47
C ASP A 138 -24.09 10.12 5.67
N SER A 139 -24.15 10.87 4.58
CA SER A 139 -24.54 12.28 4.57
C SER A 139 -26.03 12.35 4.89
N ARG A 140 -26.36 12.29 6.17
CA ARG A 140 -27.64 12.79 6.68
C ARG A 140 -27.57 14.29 6.82
#